data_AF-A0A924UXI3-F1
#
_entry.id   AF-A0A924UXI3-F1
#
_cell.length_a   1.000
_cell.length_b   1.000
_cell.length_c   1.000
_cell.angle_alpha   90.00
_cell.angle_beta   90.00
_cell.angle_gamma   90.00
#
_symmetry.space_group_name_H-M   'P 1'
#
loop_
_entity.id
_entity.type
_entity.pdbx_description
1 polymer ?
#
loop_
_entity_poly.entity_id
_entity_poly.type
_entity_poly.pdbx_seq_one_letter_code
_entity_poly.pdbx_strand_id
1 'polypeptide(L)'
;MNYLDLKFSEEEMTAVHDLAGNNYSPEKIALYLDVDKKAFLQLWSNKESEVRMAYERGKLVAEFNINNKQKELAEKGNITAAQIFLKESEKNEVNNIRNRILFGDDY
;
A
#
# COMPACT_ATOMS: atom_id res chain seq x y z
N MET A 1 20.40 19.93 0.94
CA MET A 1 19.17 20.39 0.28
C MET A 1 18.21 20.83 1.37
N ASN A 2 17.61 22.02 1.28
CA ASN A 2 16.58 22.43 2.24
C ASN A 2 15.32 21.61 1.95
N TYR A 3 14.94 20.75 2.89
CA TYR A 3 13.67 20.04 2.84
C TYR A 3 12.57 21.07 3.18
N LEU A 4 11.56 21.20 2.32
CA LEU A 4 10.31 21.83 2.74
C LEU A 4 9.70 20.91 3.78
N ASP A 5 9.69 21.38 5.03
CA ASP A 5 9.22 20.62 6.19
C ASP A 5 7.68 20.63 6.16
N LEU A 6 7.10 19.85 5.24
CA LEU A 6 5.66 19.58 5.23
C LEU A 6 5.34 18.73 6.45
N LYS A 7 4.56 19.29 7.37
CA LYS A 7 4.01 18.57 8.51
C LYS A 7 2.54 18.31 8.26
N PHE A 8 2.14 17.06 8.42
CA PHE A 8 0.76 16.63 8.27
C PHE A 8 0.13 16.45 9.64
N SER A 9 -1.12 16.86 9.75
CA SER A 9 -2.00 16.45 10.85
C SER A 9 -2.28 14.95 10.81
N GLU A 10 -2.76 14.39 11.92
CA GLU A 10 -3.19 12.99 11.98
C GLU A 10 -4.32 12.68 10.98
N GLU A 11 -5.20 13.66 10.73
CA GLU A 11 -6.30 13.57 9.78
C GLU A 11 -5.78 13.48 8.34
N GLU A 12 -4.83 14.33 7.96
CA GLU A 12 -4.20 14.27 6.63
C GLU A 12 -3.41 12.97 6.43
N MET A 13 -2.73 12.49 7.46
CA MET A 13 -2.03 11.21 7.43
C MET A 13 -3.00 10.02 7.29
N THR A 14 -4.17 10.11 7.91
CA THR A 14 -5.26 9.13 7.73
C THR A 14 -5.76 9.16 6.28
N ALA A 15 -5.92 10.35 5.70
CA ALA A 15 -6.30 10.48 4.29
C ALA A 15 -5.22 9.90 3.34
N VAL A 16 -3.92 10.07 3.62
CA VAL A 16 -2.84 9.39 2.86
C VAL A 16 -3.03 7.88 2.89
N HIS A 17 -3.25 7.31 4.08
CA HIS A 17 -3.47 5.88 4.27
C HIS A 17 -4.68 5.38 3.48
N ASP A 18 -5.84 6.03 3.63
CA ASP A 18 -7.09 5.57 3.04
C ASP A 18 -7.10 5.70 1.51
N LEU A 19 -6.56 6.80 0.98
CA LEU A 19 -6.41 6.98 -0.46
C LEU A 19 -5.41 5.99 -1.06
N ALA A 20 -4.31 5.70 -0.35
CA ALA A 20 -3.36 4.68 -0.80
C ALA A 20 -4.01 3.29 -0.86
N GLY A 21 -4.81 2.93 0.15
CA GLY A 21 -5.59 1.69 0.16
C GLY A 21 -6.59 1.58 -0.99
N ASN A 22 -7.05 2.72 -1.52
CA ASN A 22 -7.91 2.81 -2.70
C ASN A 22 -7.12 2.98 -4.02
N ASN A 23 -5.82 2.69 -4.03
CA ASN A 23 -4.93 2.75 -5.19
C ASN A 23 -4.78 4.15 -5.83
N TYR A 24 -4.99 5.23 -5.09
CA TYR A 24 -4.66 6.57 -5.56
C TYR A 24 -3.14 6.76 -5.60
N SER A 25 -2.63 7.41 -6.66
CA SER A 25 -1.20 7.69 -6.79
C SER A 25 -0.78 8.81 -5.84
N PRO A 26 0.50 8.89 -5.45
CA PRO A 26 1.02 9.95 -4.58
C PRO A 26 0.72 11.37 -5.10
N GLU A 27 0.71 11.57 -6.43
CA GLU A 27 0.34 12.86 -7.04
C GLU A 27 -1.12 13.22 -6.82
N LYS A 28 -2.02 12.25 -6.87
CA LYS A 28 -3.45 12.46 -6.62
C LYS A 28 -3.72 12.72 -5.15
N ILE A 29 -2.97 12.07 -4.27
CA ILE A 29 -3.05 12.30 -2.82
C ILE A 29 -2.57 13.71 -2.49
N ALA A 30 -1.44 14.15 -3.06
CA ALA A 30 -0.97 15.53 -2.90
C ALA A 30 -2.00 16.56 -3.39
N LEU A 31 -2.65 16.27 -4.52
CA LEU A 31 -3.75 17.10 -5.04
C LEU A 31 -4.96 17.12 -4.10
N TYR A 32 -5.34 15.97 -3.54
CA TYR A 32 -6.48 15.86 -2.62
C TYR A 32 -6.25 16.63 -1.32
N LEU A 33 -5.05 16.57 -0.78
CA LEU A 33 -4.65 17.26 0.45
C LEU A 33 -4.35 18.76 0.23
N ASP A 34 -4.40 19.24 -1.02
CA ASP A 34 -4.04 20.62 -1.40
C ASP A 34 -2.64 21.05 -0.91
N VAL A 35 -1.66 20.14 -1.02
CA VAL A 35 -0.26 20.38 -0.63
C VAL A 35 0.65 20.50 -1.84
N ASP A 36 1.83 21.11 -1.66
CA ASP A 36 2.82 21.19 -2.73
C ASP A 36 3.21 19.79 -3.22
N LYS A 37 2.87 19.50 -4.48
CA LYS A 37 3.12 18.20 -5.11
C LYS A 37 4.59 17.81 -5.04
N LYS A 38 5.52 18.73 -5.29
CA LYS A 38 6.95 18.40 -5.37
C LYS A 38 7.49 18.00 -4.00
N ALA A 39 7.14 18.74 -2.95
CA ALA A 39 7.51 18.43 -1.58
C ALA A 39 6.86 17.13 -1.09
N PHE A 40 5.57 16.89 -1.39
CA PHE A 40 4.91 15.62 -1.05
C PHE A 40 5.61 14.42 -1.69
N LEU A 41 5.92 14.51 -2.98
CA LEU A 41 6.61 13.42 -3.70
C LEU A 41 8.03 13.18 -3.18
N GLN A 42 8.72 14.23 -2.72
CA GLN A 42 10.02 14.06 -2.08
C GLN A 42 9.92 13.28 -0.77
N LEU A 43 8.94 13.61 0.08
CA LEU A 43 8.66 12.83 1.29
C LEU A 43 8.29 11.39 0.94
N TRP A 44 7.35 11.18 0.02
CA TRP A 44 6.93 9.84 -0.39
C TRP A 44 8.08 9.00 -0.99
N SER A 45 9.04 9.63 -1.66
CA SER A 45 10.21 8.96 -2.22
C SER A 45 11.20 8.51 -1.13
N ASN A 46 11.21 9.17 0.03
CA ASN A 46 11.97 8.71 1.18
C ASN A 46 11.24 7.52 1.83
N LYS A 47 11.85 6.32 1.78
CA LYS A 47 11.31 5.08 2.33
C LYS A 47 11.05 5.12 3.84
N GLU A 48 11.74 5.99 4.55
CA GLU A 48 11.63 6.16 6.00
C GLU A 48 10.69 7.29 6.41
N SER A 49 10.10 8.02 5.46
CA SER A 49 9.16 9.09 5.82
C SER A 49 7.84 8.54 6.31
N GLU A 50 7.18 9.30 7.19
CA GLU A 50 5.85 8.97 7.68
C GLU A 50 4.83 8.87 6.54
N VAL A 51 4.90 9.78 5.55
CA VAL A 51 4.07 9.74 4.32
C VAL A 51 4.23 8.41 3.60
N ARG A 52 5.46 7.94 3.42
CA ARG A 52 5.73 6.68 2.74
C ARG A 52 5.24 5.48 3.56
N MET A 53 5.49 5.48 4.87
CA MET A 53 5.00 4.42 5.75
C MET A 53 3.47 4.34 5.78
N ALA A 54 2.77 5.48 5.86
CA ALA A 54 1.31 5.52 5.83
C ALA A 54 0.74 5.04 4.48
N TYR A 55 1.38 5.45 3.37
CA TYR A 55 0.99 5.00 2.04
C TYR A 55 1.12 3.48 1.86
N GLU A 56 2.26 2.90 2.22
CA GLU A 56 2.47 1.45 2.10
C GLU A 56 1.55 0.68 3.07
N ARG A 57 1.36 1.20 4.29
CA ARG A 57 0.41 0.61 5.26
C ARG A 57 -1.01 0.60 4.71
N GLY A 58 -1.47 1.70 4.11
CA GLY A 58 -2.80 1.80 3.50
C GLY A 58 -3.03 0.74 2.44
N LYS A 59 -2.05 0.56 1.54
CA LYS A 59 -2.10 -0.50 0.53
C LYS A 59 -2.15 -1.89 1.14
N LEU A 60 -1.30 -2.17 2.13
CA LEU A 60 -1.25 -3.47 2.80
C LEU A 60 -2.55 -3.79 3.54
N VAL A 61 -3.14 -2.82 4.25
CA VAL A 61 -4.42 -2.98 4.95
C VAL A 61 -5.55 -3.27 3.95
N ALA A 62 -5.59 -2.54 2.83
CA ALA A 62 -6.59 -2.80 1.79
C ALA A 62 -6.45 -4.20 1.16
N GLU A 63 -5.22 -4.61 0.84
CA GLU A 63 -4.92 -5.95 0.34
C GLU A 63 -5.37 -7.03 1.34
N PHE A 64 -5.02 -6.88 2.62
CA PHE A 64 -5.44 -7.79 3.67
C PHE A 64 -6.97 -7.90 3.76
N ASN A 65 -7.68 -6.77 3.78
CA ASN A 65 -9.13 -6.75 3.88
C ASN A 65 -9.82 -7.44 2.69
N ILE A 66 -9.33 -7.19 1.48
CA ILE A 66 -9.83 -7.85 0.26
C ILE A 66 -9.59 -9.36 0.34
N ASN A 67 -8.37 -9.78 0.65
CA ASN A 67 -7.99 -11.19 0.71
C ASN A 67 -8.74 -11.94 1.82
N ASN A 68 -8.88 -11.33 3.00
CA ASN A 68 -9.68 -11.89 4.09
C ASN A 68 -11.14 -12.07 3.66
N LYS A 69 -11.71 -11.11 2.93
CA LYS A 69 -13.08 -11.24 2.45
C LYS A 69 -13.25 -12.35 1.41
N GLN A 70 -12.29 -12.50 0.49
CA GLN A 70 -12.30 -13.61 -0.47
C GLN A 70 -12.20 -14.96 0.25
N LYS A 71 -11.34 -15.06 1.27
CA LYS A 71 -11.22 -16.26 2.10
C LYS A 71 -12.53 -16.62 2.80
N GLU A 72 -13.18 -15.67 3.47
CA GLU A 72 -14.47 -15.88 4.13
C GLU A 72 -15.56 -16.38 3.16
N LEU A 73 -15.58 -15.86 1.93
CA LEU A 73 -16.52 -16.29 0.90
C LEU A 73 -16.18 -17.69 0.37
N ALA A 74 -14.89 -17.99 0.20
CA ALA A 74 -14.41 -19.31 -0.21
C ALA A 74 -14.80 -20.38 0.82
N GLU A 75 -14.61 -20.11 2.12
CA GLU A 75 -15.01 -21.01 3.22
C GLU A 75 -16.52 -21.28 3.24
N LYS A 76 -17.33 -20.34 2.73
CA LYS A 76 -18.79 -20.49 2.56
C LYS A 76 -19.19 -21.17 1.25
N GLY A 77 -18.24 -21.70 0.48
CA GLY A 77 -18.49 -22.45 -0.75
C GLY A 77 -18.57 -21.59 -2.03
N ASN A 78 -18.16 -20.32 -2.00
CA ASN A 78 -18.05 -19.52 -3.22
C ASN A 78 -16.78 -19.91 -4.01
N ILE A 79 -16.96 -20.71 -5.06
CA ILE A 79 -15.88 -21.23 -5.90
C ILE A 79 -15.07 -20.11 -6.56
N THR A 80 -15.74 -19.04 -7.04
CA THR A 80 -15.05 -17.91 -7.67
C THR A 80 -14.16 -17.17 -6.67
N ALA A 81 -14.63 -16.98 -5.43
CA ALA A 81 -13.82 -16.37 -4.38
C ALA A 81 -12.60 -17.23 -4.03
N ALA A 82 -12.77 -18.57 -3.98
CA ALA A 82 -11.67 -19.50 -3.79
C ALA A 82 -10.62 -19.41 -4.91
N GLN A 83 -11.05 -19.33 -6.17
CA GLN A 83 -10.16 -19.17 -7.32
C GLN A 83 -9.36 -17.86 -7.26
N ILE A 84 -10.02 -16.74 -6.91
CA ILE A 84 -9.36 -15.44 -6.75
C ILE A 84 -8.33 -15.51 -5.61
N PHE A 85 -8.71 -16.06 -4.46
CA PHE A 85 -7.83 -16.20 -3.30
C PHE A 85 -6.59 -17.06 -3.62
N LEU A 86 -6.77 -18.22 -4.26
CA LEU A 86 -5.67 -19.10 -4.64
C LEU A 86 -4.71 -18.42 -5.62
N LYS A 87 -5.25 -17.69 -6.61
CA LYS A 87 -4.43 -16.95 -7.58
C LYS A 87 -3.57 -15.88 -6.91
N GLU A 88 -4.11 -15.14 -5.93
CA GLU A 88 -3.34 -14.14 -5.20
C GLU A 88 -2.28 -14.79 -4.29
N SER A 89 -2.62 -15.92 -3.64
CA SER A 89 -1.66 -16.70 -2.85
C SER A 89 -0.49 -17.20 -3.69
N GLU A 90 -0.76 -17.74 -4.88
CA GLU A 90 0.27 -18.21 -5.81
C GLU A 90 1.17 -17.06 -6.28
N LYS A 91 0.57 -15.92 -6.63
CA LYS A 91 1.33 -14.71 -7.01
C LYS A 91 2.26 -14.25 -5.89
N ASN A 92 1.80 -14.26 -4.64
CA ASN A 92 2.60 -13.89 -3.48
C ASN A 92 3.74 -14.89 -3.22
N GLU A 93 3.49 -16.19 -3.36
CA GLU A 93 4.52 -17.23 -3.27
C GLU A 93 5.60 -17.04 -4.34
N VAL A 94 5.20 -16.82 -5.60
CA VAL A 94 6.14 -16.54 -6.71
C VAL A 94 6.97 -15.29 -6.43
N ASN A 95 6.37 -14.21 -5.92
CA ASN A 95 7.08 -12.99 -5.57
C ASN A 95 8.08 -13.22 -4.44
N ASN A 96 7.71 -13.98 -3.40
CA ASN A 96 8.60 -14.31 -2.29
C ASN A 96 9.79 -15.16 -2.75
N ILE A 97 9.54 -16.19 -3.57
CA ILE A 97 10.60 -17.02 -4.16
C ILE A 97 11.53 -16.17 -5.02
N ARG A 98 10.96 -15.28 -5.87
CA ARG A 98 11.72 -14.38 -6.72
C ARG A 98 12.60 -13.44 -5.90
N ASN A 99 12.04 -12.82 -4.86
CA ASN A 99 12.78 -11.89 -4.00
C ASN A 99 13.91 -12.61 -3.26
N ARG A 100 13.67 -13.82 -2.74
CA ARG A 100 14.71 -14.64 -2.12
C ARG A 100 15.85 -14.97 -3.10
N ILE A 101 15.55 -15.29 -4.35
CA ILE A 101 16.57 -15.57 -5.37
C ILE A 101 17.37 -14.30 -5.73
N LEU A 102 16.70 -13.14 -5.86
CA LEU A 102 17.33 -11.90 -6.31
C LEU A 102 18.10 -11.17 -5.20
N PHE A 103 17.62 -11.26 -3.96
CA PHE A 103 18.09 -10.43 -2.84
C PHE A 103 18.56 -11.23 -1.61
N GLY A 104 18.41 -12.56 -1.60
CA GLY A 104 18.78 -13.41 -0.46
C GLY A 104 17.73 -13.43 0.65
N ASP A 105 18.11 -13.90 1.83
CA ASP A 105 17.23 -14.04 3.01
C ASP A 105 17.06 -12.72 3.80
N ASP A 106 17.71 -11.63 3.38
CA ASP A 106 17.69 -10.31 4.03
C ASP A 106 16.49 -9.42 3.60
N TYR A 107 15.47 -10.01 2.97
CA TYR A 107 14.27 -9.33 2.48
C TYR A 107 12.97 -9.91 3.07
#